data_AF-A0A7C1F983-F1
#
_entry.id   AF-A0A7C1F983-F1
#
_cell.length_a   1.000
_cell.length_b   1.000
_cell.length_c   1.000
_cell.angle_alpha   90.00
_cell.angle_beta   90.00
_cell.angle_gamma   90.00
#
_symmetry.space_group_name_H-M   'P 1'
#
loop_
_entity.id
_entity.type
_entity.pdbx_description
1 polymer ?
#
loop_
_entity_poly.entity_id
_entity_poly.type
_entity_poly.pdbx_seq_one_letter_code
_entity_poly.pdbx_strand_id
1 'polypeptide(L)'
;MLEKLEKNIFFLAVSVVFLLFSLSLFIFKSRWGINDDVLMAMYASGKGFSNTPTEYLVYSNIIIGGILKKLYQAMPSFPLYGVYTFLILFISFVALLYSLLTYKYSRARIFYFFIYFALFGLLFIRAPQFTMNAFMVGMSGMFLFLTALYKKRTDISSKTLIIISISIFFLVLSSLIRIDSFFLVVILFSPFIFIEIAKSHFNRQIIGIFLIFSMSVSLLVFICHTYDKTSYLKDGRWTYQIEKAKLLAEMIDNNKMSEYSPRTKHIFDEAGWSRNDFILLGNWFSADDKVFSKEKMEKFLLNIKQIPTQRTTIHFKSMFATPYFYGAVLLVIFFIVQINEKKKKSIGIITSILVSLFLIIYLGYYVRLPERVYLSILAFLSFLALFLADSNIDLRPIKEWKEKFKLLFIILFIGYFLFRHYTVNAIHREETAMFKQYVAQLRPVKDRVFLVWAGSFPIELLSVFDNLDC
;
A
#
# COMPACT_ATOMS: atom_id res chain seq x y z
N MET A 1 -25.83 27.53 5.48
CA MET A 1 -25.83 26.95 4.11
C MET A 1 -24.60 26.07 3.84
N LEU A 2 -23.37 26.56 4.07
CA LEU A 2 -22.12 25.79 3.88
C LEU A 2 -22.05 24.48 4.69
N GLU A 3 -22.48 24.51 5.96
CA GLU A 3 -22.50 23.30 6.79
C GLU A 3 -23.45 22.22 6.29
N LYS A 4 -24.60 22.64 5.73
CA LYS A 4 -25.58 21.74 5.11
C LYS A 4 -25.02 21.13 3.82
N LEU A 5 -24.30 21.95 3.03
CA LEU A 5 -23.60 21.49 1.83
C LEU A 5 -22.49 20.48 2.17
N GLU A 6 -21.72 20.70 3.22
CA GLU A 6 -20.64 19.80 3.65
C GLU A 6 -21.14 18.49 4.24
N LYS A 7 -22.19 18.54 5.07
CA LYS A 7 -22.88 17.34 5.56
C LYS A 7 -23.35 16.51 4.37
N ASN A 8 -23.91 17.16 3.35
CA ASN A 8 -24.31 16.51 2.10
C ASN A 8 -23.11 15.93 1.33
N ILE A 9 -21.94 16.58 1.32
CA ILE A 9 -20.73 16.05 0.65
C ILE A 9 -20.20 14.80 1.35
N PHE A 10 -20.15 14.78 2.69
CA PHE A 10 -19.71 13.59 3.42
C PHE A 10 -20.63 12.40 3.14
N PHE A 11 -21.95 12.57 3.28
CA PHE A 11 -22.90 11.50 2.98
C PHE A 11 -22.83 11.07 1.52
N LEU A 12 -22.70 12.01 0.58
CA LEU A 12 -22.51 11.69 -0.83
C LEU A 12 -21.24 10.86 -1.07
N ALA A 13 -20.12 11.23 -0.45
CA ALA A 13 -18.87 10.48 -0.57
C ALA A 13 -19.00 9.06 -0.02
N VAL A 14 -19.63 8.90 1.15
CA VAL A 14 -19.93 7.59 1.75
C VAL A 14 -20.82 6.77 0.82
N SER A 15 -21.93 7.33 0.33
CA SER A 15 -22.87 6.60 -0.54
C SER A 15 -22.25 6.17 -1.85
N VAL A 16 -21.49 7.06 -2.51
CA VAL A 16 -20.80 6.73 -3.77
C VAL A 16 -19.76 5.63 -3.55
N VAL A 17 -18.90 5.76 -2.53
CA VAL A 17 -17.87 4.76 -2.26
C VAL A 17 -18.48 3.45 -1.80
N PHE A 18 -19.55 3.47 -1.00
CA PHE A 18 -20.28 2.28 -0.57
C PHE A 18 -20.87 1.53 -1.76
N LEU A 19 -21.50 2.24 -2.71
CA LEU A 19 -22.01 1.63 -3.93
C LEU A 19 -20.89 0.99 -4.76
N LEU A 20 -19.78 1.71 -4.96
CA LEU A 20 -18.64 1.21 -5.71
C LEU A 20 -17.99 -0.01 -5.05
N PHE A 21 -17.78 0.01 -3.73
CA PHE A 21 -17.26 -1.12 -2.97
C PHE A 21 -18.20 -2.33 -3.04
N SER A 22 -19.50 -2.13 -2.80
CA SER A 22 -20.50 -3.21 -2.83
C SER A 22 -20.56 -3.85 -4.21
N LEU A 23 -20.60 -3.05 -5.27
CA LEU A 23 -20.58 -3.55 -6.64
C LEU A 23 -19.28 -4.31 -6.96
N SER A 24 -18.14 -3.79 -6.50
CA SER A 24 -16.83 -4.43 -6.72
C SER A 24 -16.75 -5.78 -6.02
N LEU A 25 -17.19 -5.87 -4.76
CA LEU A 25 -17.21 -7.12 -3.99
C LEU A 25 -18.25 -8.12 -4.51
N PHE A 26 -19.33 -7.63 -5.11
CA PHE A 26 -20.33 -8.48 -5.75
C PHE A 26 -19.81 -9.11 -7.05
N ILE A 27 -19.08 -8.34 -7.88
CA ILE A 27 -18.59 -8.79 -9.19
C ILE A 27 -17.27 -9.55 -9.08
N PHE A 28 -16.33 -9.04 -8.28
CA PHE A 28 -14.96 -9.54 -8.21
C PHE A 28 -14.71 -10.31 -6.90
N LYS A 29 -14.01 -11.43 -7.00
CA LYS A 29 -13.56 -12.21 -5.84
C LYS A 29 -12.22 -11.67 -5.39
N SER A 30 -12.13 -11.30 -4.13
CA SER A 30 -10.89 -10.79 -3.53
C SER A 30 -10.00 -11.95 -3.07
N ARG A 31 -8.71 -11.87 -3.38
CA ARG A 31 -7.66 -12.75 -2.87
C ARG A 31 -6.51 -11.93 -2.32
N TRP A 32 -5.64 -12.51 -1.51
CA TRP A 32 -4.49 -11.77 -1.00
C TRP A 32 -3.53 -11.38 -2.13
N GLY A 33 -2.96 -10.17 -2.03
CA GLY A 33 -2.00 -9.69 -3.03
C GLY A 33 -0.68 -10.48 -3.01
N ILE A 34 -0.26 -10.93 -1.83
CA ILE A 34 0.92 -11.76 -1.57
C ILE A 34 0.67 -12.62 -0.31
N ASN A 35 1.54 -13.59 -0.06
CA ASN A 35 1.46 -14.49 1.10
C ASN A 35 1.69 -13.80 2.46
N ASP A 36 2.41 -12.67 2.52
CA ASP A 36 2.67 -11.93 3.77
C ASP A 36 1.39 -11.58 4.55
N ASP A 37 0.32 -11.14 3.86
CA ASP A 37 -0.96 -10.81 4.51
C ASP A 37 -1.65 -12.05 5.08
N VAL A 38 -1.50 -13.21 4.41
CA VAL A 38 -2.02 -14.49 4.92
C VAL A 38 -1.28 -14.88 6.19
N LEU A 39 0.05 -14.75 6.20
CA LEU A 39 0.88 -15.02 7.38
C LEU A 39 0.47 -14.13 8.56
N MET A 40 0.28 -12.83 8.33
CA MET A 40 -0.20 -11.92 9.39
C MET A 40 -1.61 -12.26 9.85
N ALA A 41 -2.52 -12.66 8.95
CA ALA A 41 -3.86 -13.12 9.33
C ALA A 41 -3.80 -14.40 10.18
N MET A 42 -2.90 -15.32 9.85
CA MET A 42 -2.64 -16.56 10.59
C MET A 42 -2.09 -16.27 12.01
N TYR A 43 -1.10 -15.37 12.14
CA TYR A 43 -0.63 -14.91 13.45
C TYR A 43 -1.74 -14.24 14.28
N ALA A 44 -2.46 -13.29 13.68
CA ALA A 44 -3.53 -12.56 14.36
C ALA A 44 -4.66 -13.46 14.86
N SER A 45 -5.05 -14.45 14.04
CA SER A 45 -6.15 -15.38 14.34
C SER A 45 -5.74 -16.55 15.23
N GLY A 46 -4.44 -16.84 15.35
CA GLY A 46 -3.98 -18.03 16.05
C GLY A 46 -4.27 -19.32 15.28
N LYS A 47 -4.17 -19.27 13.95
CA LYS A 47 -4.37 -20.40 13.04
C LYS A 47 -3.16 -20.53 12.12
N GLY A 48 -2.77 -21.75 11.75
CA GLY A 48 -1.63 -21.99 10.87
C GLY A 48 -0.27 -21.73 11.55
N PHE A 49 0.31 -20.54 11.34
CA PHE A 49 1.64 -20.17 11.87
C PHE A 49 1.68 -19.82 13.36
N SER A 50 0.52 -19.75 14.00
CA SER A 50 0.41 -19.63 15.46
C SER A 50 -0.72 -20.53 15.95
N ASN A 51 -0.57 -21.06 17.17
CA ASN A 51 -1.61 -21.86 17.83
C ASN A 51 -2.58 -21.02 18.67
N THR A 52 -2.24 -19.74 18.89
CA THR A 52 -3.07 -18.80 19.66
C THR A 52 -3.01 -17.40 19.04
N PRO A 53 -4.08 -16.59 19.14
CA PRO A 53 -4.06 -15.22 18.65
C PRO A 53 -2.89 -14.43 19.23
N THR A 54 -2.05 -13.86 18.37
CA THR A 54 -0.89 -13.06 18.78
C THR A 54 -0.91 -11.65 18.19
N GLU A 55 -0.37 -10.71 18.97
CA GLU A 55 -0.18 -9.31 18.62
C GLU A 55 1.07 -9.05 17.76
N TYR A 56 1.95 -10.05 17.63
CA TYR A 56 3.20 -9.93 16.88
C TYR A 56 2.98 -10.24 15.40
N LEU A 57 2.73 -9.20 14.60
CA LEU A 57 2.37 -9.33 13.17
C LEU A 57 3.55 -9.14 12.20
N VAL A 58 4.79 -9.19 12.68
CA VAL A 58 6.05 -9.07 11.90
C VAL A 58 6.25 -7.71 11.20
N TYR A 59 5.33 -7.29 10.34
CA TYR A 59 5.42 -6.06 9.54
C TYR A 59 4.53 -4.92 10.06
N SER A 60 3.44 -5.24 10.76
CA SER A 60 2.54 -4.25 11.36
C SER A 60 2.86 -4.02 12.83
N ASN A 61 2.60 -2.80 13.30
CA ASN A 61 2.81 -2.39 14.68
C ASN A 61 1.96 -3.22 15.66
N ILE A 62 2.54 -3.53 16.81
CA ILE A 62 1.92 -4.34 17.86
C ILE A 62 0.57 -3.79 18.35
N ILE A 63 0.31 -2.49 18.22
CA ILE A 63 -0.98 -1.89 18.57
C ILE A 63 -2.10 -2.46 17.68
N ILE A 64 -1.87 -2.59 16.37
CA ILE A 64 -2.82 -3.20 15.43
C ILE A 64 -2.99 -4.67 15.79
N GLY A 65 -1.88 -5.38 16.03
CA GLY A 65 -1.90 -6.77 16.43
C GLY A 65 -2.68 -7.01 17.73
N GLY A 66 -2.52 -6.15 18.73
CA GLY A 66 -3.24 -6.23 20.00
C GLY A 66 -4.74 -6.01 19.85
N ILE A 67 -5.17 -5.10 18.96
CA ILE A 67 -6.58 -4.90 18.63
C ILE A 67 -7.13 -6.16 17.94
N LEU A 68 -6.45 -6.66 16.92
CA LEU A 68 -6.87 -7.86 16.18
C LEU A 68 -6.93 -9.10 17.07
N LYS A 69 -5.92 -9.31 17.92
CA LYS A 69 -5.89 -10.39 18.91
C LYS A 69 -7.15 -10.38 19.79
N LYS A 70 -7.53 -9.23 20.33
CA LYS A 70 -8.75 -9.10 21.16
C LYS A 70 -10.01 -9.39 20.35
N LEU A 71 -10.09 -8.92 19.11
CA LEU A 71 -11.23 -9.20 18.23
C LEU A 71 -11.33 -10.69 17.89
N TYR A 72 -10.21 -11.35 17.59
CA TYR A 72 -10.17 -12.78 17.29
C TYR A 72 -10.46 -13.64 18.53
N GLN A 73 -10.10 -13.18 19.73
CA GLN A 73 -10.53 -13.85 20.97
C GLN A 73 -12.05 -13.77 21.15
N ALA A 74 -12.70 -12.68 20.71
CA ALA A 74 -14.15 -12.53 20.78
C ALA A 74 -14.90 -13.24 19.64
N MET A 75 -14.33 -13.26 18.43
CA MET A 75 -14.93 -13.86 17.23
C MET A 75 -13.89 -14.70 16.44
N PRO A 76 -13.49 -15.88 16.92
CA PRO A 76 -12.38 -16.66 16.35
C PRO A 76 -12.58 -17.12 14.90
N SER A 77 -13.84 -17.34 14.50
CA SER A 77 -14.20 -17.85 13.18
C SER A 77 -14.39 -16.75 12.13
N PHE A 78 -14.42 -15.48 12.53
CA PHE A 78 -14.69 -14.37 11.61
C PHE A 78 -13.38 -13.85 10.99
N PRO A 79 -13.31 -13.54 9.67
CA PRO A 79 -12.08 -13.14 8.99
C PRO A 79 -11.69 -11.68 9.28
N LEU A 80 -11.39 -11.38 10.55
CA LEU A 80 -11.20 -10.02 11.06
C LEU A 80 -10.02 -9.27 10.42
N TYR A 81 -8.93 -9.95 10.08
CA TYR A 81 -7.81 -9.35 9.36
C TYR A 81 -8.22 -8.87 7.96
N GLY A 82 -9.02 -9.68 7.24
CA GLY A 82 -9.62 -9.29 5.96
C GLY A 82 -10.57 -8.11 6.10
N VAL A 83 -11.45 -8.14 7.09
CA VAL A 83 -12.39 -7.04 7.38
C VAL A 83 -11.66 -5.74 7.70
N TYR A 84 -10.63 -5.79 8.54
CA TYR A 84 -9.76 -4.66 8.85
C TYR A 84 -9.15 -4.06 7.57
N THR A 85 -8.58 -4.92 6.72
CA THR A 85 -7.94 -4.53 5.47
C THR A 85 -8.92 -3.80 4.54
N PHE A 86 -10.14 -4.31 4.39
CA PHE A 86 -11.18 -3.68 3.60
C PHE A 86 -11.72 -2.38 4.21
N LEU A 87 -11.86 -2.32 5.53
CA LEU A 87 -12.30 -1.13 6.24
C LEU A 87 -11.32 0.03 6.01
N ILE A 88 -10.01 -0.24 6.08
CA ILE A 88 -8.97 0.77 5.80
C ILE A 88 -9.09 1.31 4.36
N LEU A 89 -9.26 0.43 3.37
CA LEU A 89 -9.46 0.86 1.99
C LEU A 89 -10.74 1.69 1.83
N PHE A 90 -11.85 1.24 2.43
CA PHE A 90 -13.13 1.93 2.37
C PHE A 90 -13.03 3.35 2.93
N ILE A 91 -12.54 3.51 4.17
CA ILE A 91 -12.41 4.85 4.78
C ILE A 91 -11.42 5.75 4.02
N SER A 92 -10.39 5.15 3.39
CA SER A 92 -9.43 5.89 2.55
C SER A 92 -10.13 6.46 1.32
N PHE A 93 -10.88 5.64 0.57
CA PHE A 93 -11.60 6.13 -0.60
C PHE A 93 -12.70 7.15 -0.24
N VAL A 94 -13.39 6.98 0.89
CA VAL A 94 -14.33 7.98 1.41
C VAL A 94 -13.61 9.31 1.67
N ALA A 95 -12.48 9.28 2.38
CA ALA A 95 -11.71 10.48 2.69
C ALA A 95 -11.13 11.17 1.44
N LEU A 96 -10.68 10.40 0.45
CA LEU A 96 -10.22 10.92 -0.84
C LEU A 96 -11.36 11.63 -1.59
N LEU A 97 -12.51 10.96 -1.78
CA LEU A 97 -13.64 11.56 -2.47
C LEU A 97 -14.17 12.78 -1.72
N TYR A 98 -14.26 12.69 -0.38
CA TYR A 98 -14.62 13.83 0.47
C TYR A 98 -13.66 15.00 0.27
N SER A 99 -12.35 14.77 0.30
CA SER A 99 -11.33 15.81 0.08
C SER A 99 -11.47 16.44 -1.31
N LEU A 100 -11.66 15.61 -2.34
CA LEU A 100 -11.83 16.05 -3.73
C LEU A 100 -13.04 16.97 -3.92
N LEU A 101 -14.19 16.57 -3.37
CA LEU A 101 -15.45 17.33 -3.49
C LEU A 101 -15.50 18.55 -2.58
N THR A 102 -14.80 18.48 -1.45
CA THR A 102 -14.70 19.59 -0.50
C THR A 102 -13.75 20.68 -1.01
N TYR A 103 -12.67 20.31 -1.70
CA TYR A 103 -11.78 21.27 -2.36
C TYR A 103 -12.52 22.06 -3.44
N LYS A 104 -13.27 21.37 -4.30
CA LYS A 104 -14.15 21.98 -5.30
C LYS A 104 -15.22 20.97 -5.71
N TYR A 105 -16.48 21.30 -5.46
CA TYR A 105 -17.58 20.43 -5.85
C TYR A 105 -17.85 20.51 -7.35
N SER A 106 -17.98 19.36 -8.02
CA SER A 106 -18.55 19.25 -9.37
C SER A 106 -18.95 17.80 -9.66
N ARG A 107 -19.98 17.59 -10.49
CA ARG A 107 -20.37 16.23 -10.93
C ARG A 107 -19.26 15.55 -11.73
N ALA A 108 -18.50 16.32 -12.52
CA ALA A 108 -17.34 15.82 -13.27
C ALA A 108 -16.28 15.18 -12.36
N ARG A 109 -16.03 15.73 -11.16
CA ARG A 109 -15.09 15.14 -10.19
C ARG A 109 -15.54 13.79 -9.64
N ILE A 110 -16.84 13.58 -9.47
CA ILE A 110 -17.39 12.27 -9.08
C ILE A 110 -17.11 11.26 -10.21
N PHE A 111 -17.34 11.67 -11.46
CA PHE A 111 -17.07 10.82 -12.62
C PHE A 111 -15.57 10.53 -12.81
N TYR A 112 -14.69 11.51 -12.59
CA TYR A 112 -13.24 11.29 -12.62
C TYR A 112 -12.75 10.42 -11.48
N PHE A 113 -13.37 10.53 -10.30
CA PHE A 113 -13.12 9.61 -9.21
C PHE A 113 -13.54 8.18 -9.60
N PHE A 114 -14.62 7.99 -10.36
CA PHE A 114 -15.00 6.69 -10.89
C PHE A 114 -13.93 6.11 -11.84
N ILE A 115 -13.35 6.92 -12.74
CA ILE A 115 -12.24 6.49 -13.61
C ILE A 115 -11.02 6.09 -12.77
N TYR A 116 -10.67 6.90 -11.77
CA TYR A 116 -9.59 6.60 -10.83
C TYR A 116 -9.85 5.28 -10.08
N PHE A 117 -11.09 5.09 -9.60
CA PHE A 117 -11.51 3.89 -8.89
C PHE A 117 -11.51 2.64 -9.79
N ALA A 118 -11.90 2.78 -11.06
CA ALA A 118 -11.91 1.67 -12.03
C ALA A 118 -10.51 1.08 -12.26
N LEU A 119 -9.45 1.88 -12.16
CA LEU A 119 -8.07 1.39 -12.20
C LEU A 119 -7.58 0.97 -10.81
N PHE A 120 -7.47 1.93 -9.88
CA PHE A 120 -6.77 1.70 -8.61
C PHE A 120 -7.68 1.07 -7.55
N GLY A 121 -8.95 1.48 -7.48
CA GLY A 121 -9.93 0.93 -6.54
C GLY A 121 -10.14 -0.57 -6.74
N LEU A 122 -10.41 -0.97 -7.99
CA LEU A 122 -10.58 -2.39 -8.33
C LEU A 122 -9.29 -3.19 -8.14
N LEU A 123 -8.12 -2.60 -8.42
CA LEU A 123 -6.84 -3.26 -8.16
C LEU A 123 -6.63 -3.53 -6.67
N PHE A 124 -6.86 -2.54 -5.81
CA PHE A 124 -6.67 -2.66 -4.36
C PHE A 124 -7.73 -3.53 -3.68
N ILE A 125 -8.97 -3.56 -4.19
CA ILE A 125 -10.04 -4.41 -3.68
C ILE A 125 -9.83 -5.89 -4.06
N ARG A 126 -9.37 -6.16 -5.29
CA ARG A 126 -9.16 -7.53 -5.78
C ARG A 126 -7.95 -8.20 -5.14
N ALA A 127 -6.91 -7.43 -4.86
CA ALA A 127 -5.65 -7.89 -4.33
C ALA A 127 -5.19 -7.00 -3.16
N PRO A 128 -5.95 -6.92 -2.06
CA PRO A 128 -5.58 -6.08 -0.94
C PRO A 128 -4.29 -6.57 -0.30
N GLN A 129 -3.52 -5.59 0.17
CA GLN A 129 -2.17 -5.81 0.66
C GLN A 129 -1.78 -4.64 1.58
N PHE A 130 -1.22 -4.96 2.75
CA PHE A 130 -0.97 -3.97 3.81
C PHE A 130 -0.11 -2.76 3.41
N THR A 131 0.83 -2.89 2.45
CA THR A 131 1.64 -1.74 1.96
C THR A 131 0.76 -0.75 1.20
N MET A 132 -0.13 -1.24 0.32
CA MET A 132 -1.08 -0.38 -0.41
C MET A 132 -2.10 0.24 0.54
N ASN A 133 -2.60 -0.52 1.52
CA ASN A 133 -3.52 -0.02 2.53
C ASN A 133 -2.91 1.11 3.36
N ALA A 134 -1.70 0.91 3.87
CA ALA A 134 -0.93 1.91 4.61
C ALA A 134 -0.73 3.17 3.76
N PHE A 135 -0.37 3.00 2.49
CA PHE A 135 -0.19 4.11 1.56
C PHE A 135 -1.50 4.89 1.34
N MET A 136 -2.60 4.18 1.06
CA MET A 136 -3.90 4.79 0.77
C MET A 136 -4.44 5.58 1.94
N VAL A 137 -4.35 5.06 3.17
CA VAL A 137 -4.81 5.79 4.36
C VAL A 137 -3.91 6.99 4.65
N GLY A 138 -2.58 6.85 4.48
CA GLY A 138 -1.64 7.96 4.65
C GLY A 138 -1.88 9.08 3.62
N MET A 139 -2.02 8.72 2.35
CA MET A 139 -2.36 9.65 1.27
C MET A 139 -3.68 10.36 1.55
N SER A 140 -4.70 9.63 2.01
CA SER A 140 -5.99 10.19 2.40
C SER A 140 -5.87 11.20 3.53
N GLY A 141 -5.04 10.91 4.54
CA GLY A 141 -4.74 11.84 5.64
C GLY A 141 -4.10 13.14 5.14
N MET A 142 -3.16 13.06 4.19
CA MET A 142 -2.54 14.25 3.60
C MET A 142 -3.53 15.09 2.78
N PHE A 143 -4.42 14.47 1.99
CA PHE A 143 -5.44 15.22 1.24
C PHE A 143 -6.51 15.85 2.14
N LEU A 144 -6.88 15.20 3.25
CA LEU A 144 -7.74 15.80 4.27
C LEU A 144 -7.07 17.04 4.89
N PHE A 145 -5.78 16.95 5.22
CA PHE A 145 -5.01 18.08 5.73
C PHE A 145 -4.93 19.24 4.73
N LEU A 146 -4.65 18.95 3.46
CA LEU A 146 -4.66 19.95 2.38
C LEU A 146 -6.03 20.64 2.23
N THR A 147 -7.10 19.87 2.39
CA THR A 147 -8.47 20.40 2.34
C THR A 147 -8.74 21.37 3.51
N ALA A 148 -8.22 21.05 4.70
CA ALA A 148 -8.30 21.93 5.87
C ALA A 148 -7.52 23.25 5.66
N LEU A 149 -6.34 23.19 5.02
CA LEU A 149 -5.55 24.38 4.68
C LEU A 149 -6.23 25.25 3.61
N TYR A 150 -6.80 24.64 2.57
CA TYR A 150 -7.42 25.37 1.46
C TYR A 150 -8.64 26.18 1.89
N LYS A 151 -9.44 25.67 2.82
CA LYS A 151 -10.65 26.34 3.32
C LYS A 151 -10.37 27.61 4.13
N LYS A 152 -9.14 27.84 4.59
CA LYS A 152 -8.82 28.94 5.50
C LYS A 152 -7.88 29.96 4.90
N ARG A 153 -8.49 31.07 4.50
CA ARG A 153 -7.85 32.38 4.55
C ARG A 153 -8.29 33.24 5.74
N THR A 154 -9.22 32.79 6.62
CA THR A 154 -9.79 33.70 7.65
C THR A 154 -10.14 33.19 9.06
N ASP A 155 -10.39 31.91 9.44
CA ASP A 155 -10.47 31.55 10.90
C ASP A 155 -10.56 30.06 11.36
N ILE A 156 -10.02 29.75 12.57
CA ILE A 156 -10.11 28.59 13.53
C ILE A 156 -11.40 27.76 13.76
N SER A 157 -12.24 27.33 12.80
CA SER A 157 -13.46 26.54 13.16
C SER A 157 -13.20 25.13 13.77
N SER A 158 -14.08 24.68 14.67
CA SER A 158 -14.06 23.35 15.31
C SER A 158 -14.09 22.19 14.31
N LYS A 159 -14.77 22.37 13.17
CA LYS A 159 -14.79 21.38 12.07
C LYS A 159 -13.43 21.19 11.43
N THR A 160 -12.67 22.27 11.30
CA THR A 160 -11.31 22.19 10.75
C THR A 160 -10.42 21.40 11.69
N LEU A 161 -10.57 21.60 13.01
CA LEU A 161 -9.86 20.81 14.00
C LEU A 161 -10.22 19.32 13.89
N ILE A 162 -11.50 18.97 13.69
CA ILE A 162 -11.91 17.58 13.44
C ILE A 162 -11.21 17.00 12.19
N ILE A 163 -11.20 17.73 11.08
CA ILE A 163 -10.53 17.26 9.84
C ILE A 163 -9.02 17.08 10.06
N ILE A 164 -8.38 18.03 10.75
CA ILE A 164 -6.95 17.93 11.10
C ILE A 164 -6.70 16.72 12.01
N SER A 165 -7.53 16.50 13.04
CA SER A 165 -7.41 15.34 13.93
C SER A 165 -7.59 14.02 13.19
N ILE A 166 -8.55 13.92 12.26
CA ILE A 166 -8.72 12.73 11.40
C ILE A 166 -7.50 12.56 10.48
N SER A 167 -6.95 13.66 9.96
CA SER A 167 -5.73 13.62 9.13
C SER A 167 -4.53 13.08 9.90
N ILE A 168 -4.34 13.53 11.15
CA ILE A 168 -3.31 13.02 12.07
C ILE A 168 -3.55 11.54 12.33
N PHE A 169 -4.78 11.15 12.68
CA PHE A 169 -5.14 9.76 12.93
C PHE A 169 -4.83 8.87 11.72
N PHE A 170 -5.13 9.31 10.49
CA PHE A 170 -4.87 8.55 9.27
C PHE A 170 -3.37 8.39 8.98
N LEU A 171 -2.56 9.41 9.24
CA LEU A 171 -1.10 9.33 9.10
C LEU A 171 -0.46 8.43 10.17
N VAL A 172 -0.91 8.53 11.42
CA VAL A 172 -0.48 7.62 12.48
C VAL A 172 -0.89 6.19 12.11
N LEU A 173 -2.13 5.98 11.70
CA LEU A 173 -2.61 4.67 11.26
C LEU A 173 -1.77 4.13 10.11
N SER A 174 -1.46 4.94 9.08
CA SER A 174 -0.52 4.57 8.00
C SER A 174 0.80 4.01 8.54
N SER A 175 1.41 4.69 9.52
CA SER A 175 2.66 4.25 10.15
C SER A 175 2.50 2.93 10.91
N LEU A 176 1.36 2.73 11.60
CA LEU A 176 1.08 1.51 12.34
C LEU A 176 0.90 0.30 11.42
N ILE A 177 0.28 0.50 10.25
CA ILE A 177 0.13 -0.58 9.24
C ILE A 177 1.50 -0.89 8.62
N ARG A 178 2.19 0.15 8.15
CA ARG A 178 3.54 0.01 7.57
C ARG A 178 4.28 1.35 7.56
N ILE A 179 5.32 1.44 8.37
CA ILE A 179 6.14 2.65 8.49
C ILE A 179 6.80 3.08 7.18
N ASP A 180 7.24 2.15 6.33
CA ASP A 180 7.84 2.47 5.03
C ASP A 180 6.85 3.18 4.10
N SER A 181 5.58 2.74 4.10
CA SER A 181 4.52 3.38 3.31
C SER A 181 4.21 4.78 3.85
N PHE A 182 4.23 4.97 5.16
CA PHE A 182 4.08 6.29 5.78
C PHE A 182 5.20 7.24 5.33
N PHE A 183 6.48 6.82 5.40
CA PHE A 183 7.59 7.64 4.93
C PHE A 183 7.49 7.93 3.44
N LEU A 184 7.09 6.96 2.62
CA LEU A 184 6.87 7.16 1.20
C LEU A 184 5.81 8.26 0.96
N VAL A 185 4.69 8.23 1.68
CA VAL A 185 3.67 9.30 1.61
C VAL A 185 4.27 10.66 2.00
N VAL A 186 4.98 10.75 3.14
CA VAL A 186 5.59 12.01 3.59
C VAL A 186 6.55 12.58 2.54
N ILE A 187 7.41 11.74 1.96
CA ILE A 187 8.37 12.15 0.93
C ILE A 187 7.67 12.62 -0.34
N LEU A 188 6.64 11.91 -0.80
CA LEU A 188 5.90 12.27 -2.02
C LEU A 188 5.14 13.61 -1.89
N PHE A 189 4.60 13.89 -0.71
CA PHE A 189 3.86 15.13 -0.45
C PHE A 189 4.77 16.32 -0.09
N SER A 190 6.00 16.08 0.38
CA SER A 190 6.87 17.15 0.88
C SER A 190 7.09 18.28 -0.14
N PRO A 191 7.40 18.04 -1.45
CA PRO A 191 7.61 19.12 -2.40
C PRO A 191 6.36 19.96 -2.60
N PHE A 192 5.19 19.31 -2.66
CA PHE A 192 3.91 19.99 -2.83
C PHE A 192 3.59 20.88 -1.63
N ILE A 193 3.77 20.36 -0.41
CA ILE A 193 3.52 21.12 0.83
C ILE A 193 4.46 22.33 0.95
N PHE A 194 5.76 22.16 0.70
CA PHE A 194 6.72 23.26 0.73
C PHE A 194 6.35 24.38 -0.25
N ILE A 195 5.90 24.01 -1.45
CA ILE A 195 5.46 24.97 -2.46
C ILE A 195 4.17 25.69 -2.04
N GLU A 196 3.20 24.99 -1.44
CA GLU A 196 1.99 25.64 -0.93
C GLU A 196 2.28 26.60 0.24
N ILE A 197 3.23 26.25 1.12
CA ILE A 197 3.71 27.15 2.19
C ILE A 197 4.41 28.37 1.58
N ALA A 198 5.31 28.17 0.61
CA ALA A 198 5.99 29.28 -0.07
C ALA A 198 4.99 30.22 -0.79
N LYS A 199 3.95 29.66 -1.43
CA LYS A 199 2.86 30.43 -2.06
C LYS A 199 2.04 31.23 -1.06
N SER A 200 1.93 30.75 0.18
CA SER A 200 1.29 31.50 1.25
C SER A 200 2.12 32.69 1.75
N HIS A 201 3.27 32.97 1.11
CA HIS A 201 4.26 33.96 1.54
C HIS A 201 4.70 33.71 2.99
N PHE A 202 4.84 32.43 3.36
CA PHE A 202 5.21 32.03 4.70
C PHE A 202 4.28 32.63 5.78
N ASN A 203 2.98 32.61 5.52
CA ASN A 203 1.98 33.09 6.48
C ASN A 203 2.17 32.34 7.81
N ARG A 204 2.42 33.09 8.90
CA ARG A 204 2.71 32.55 10.23
C ARG A 204 1.62 31.61 10.74
N GLN A 205 0.35 31.85 10.42
CA GLN A 205 -0.75 30.97 10.82
C GLN A 205 -0.69 29.63 10.11
N ILE A 206 -0.45 29.62 8.79
CA ILE A 206 -0.34 28.39 7.99
C ILE A 206 0.88 27.57 8.43
N ILE A 207 2.02 28.23 8.68
CA ILE A 207 3.21 27.60 9.23
C ILE A 207 2.93 27.03 10.61
N GLY A 208 2.29 27.79 11.51
CA GLY A 208 1.94 27.33 12.85
C GLY A 208 1.06 26.08 12.83
N ILE A 209 0.02 26.05 11.98
CA ILE A 209 -0.83 24.87 11.79
C ILE A 209 -0.03 23.68 11.27
N PHE A 210 0.82 23.90 10.27
CA PHE A 210 1.67 22.85 9.71
C PHE A 210 2.68 22.30 10.73
N LEU A 211 3.30 23.17 11.53
CA LEU A 211 4.23 22.76 12.58
C LEU A 211 3.52 21.96 13.67
N ILE A 212 2.37 22.42 14.16
CA ILE A 212 1.57 21.67 15.16
C ILE A 212 1.18 20.31 14.58
N PHE A 213 0.65 20.29 13.36
CA PHE A 213 0.27 19.05 12.67
C PHE A 213 1.45 18.07 12.54
N SER A 214 2.58 18.53 12.00
CA SER A 214 3.77 17.68 11.79
C SER A 214 4.40 17.23 13.10
N MET A 215 4.45 18.08 14.13
CA MET A 215 4.90 17.71 15.47
C MET A 215 3.98 16.68 16.11
N SER A 216 2.66 16.85 16.02
CA SER A 216 1.68 15.88 16.55
C SER A 216 1.82 14.52 15.87
N VAL A 217 1.90 14.48 14.53
CA VAL A 217 2.12 13.22 13.80
C VAL A 217 3.45 12.60 14.21
N SER A 218 4.54 13.36 14.19
CA SER A 218 5.88 12.83 14.52
C SER A 218 5.95 12.29 15.95
N LEU A 219 5.39 13.01 16.92
CA LEU A 219 5.33 12.59 18.32
C LEU A 219 4.53 11.29 18.49
N LEU A 220 3.34 11.20 17.90
CA LEU A 220 2.50 10.01 18.02
C LEU A 220 3.14 8.80 17.33
N VAL A 221 3.69 8.97 16.13
CA VAL A 221 4.44 7.92 15.42
C VAL A 221 5.63 7.46 16.26
N PHE A 222 6.40 8.40 16.82
CA PHE A 222 7.53 8.08 17.68
C PHE A 222 7.12 7.28 18.93
N ILE A 223 6.06 7.70 19.62
CA ILE A 223 5.53 6.99 20.80
C ILE A 223 5.09 5.57 20.42
N CYS A 224 4.29 5.42 19.35
CA CYS A 224 3.79 4.12 18.92
C CYS A 224 4.90 3.16 18.48
N HIS A 225 5.92 3.63 17.77
CA HIS A 225 7.04 2.79 17.33
C HIS A 225 8.05 2.49 18.45
N THR A 226 8.17 3.38 19.44
CA THR A 226 8.92 3.09 20.66
C THR A 226 8.21 1.99 21.47
N TYR A 227 6.88 2.10 21.62
CA TYR A 227 6.08 1.08 22.28
C TYR A 227 6.18 -0.28 21.58
N ASP A 228 6.11 -0.28 20.25
CA ASP A 228 6.31 -1.49 19.43
C ASP A 228 7.67 -2.14 19.69
N LYS A 229 8.77 -1.38 19.51
CA LYS A 229 10.13 -1.89 19.74
C LYS A 229 10.33 -2.42 21.15
N THR A 230 9.87 -1.69 22.17
CA THR A 230 10.00 -2.13 23.57
C THR A 230 9.18 -3.38 23.87
N SER A 231 8.05 -3.59 23.20
CA SER A 231 7.21 -4.77 23.38
C SER A 231 7.85 -6.01 22.75
N TYR A 232 8.42 -5.89 21.55
CA TYR A 232 9.17 -6.99 20.93
C TYR A 232 10.39 -7.39 21.76
N LEU A 233 11.12 -6.43 22.33
CA LEU A 233 12.29 -6.70 23.19
C LEU A 233 11.97 -7.46 24.49
N LYS A 234 10.71 -7.46 24.94
CA LYS A 234 10.29 -8.23 26.11
C LYS A 234 10.20 -9.74 25.83
N ASP A 235 10.06 -10.12 24.56
CA ASP A 235 10.03 -11.52 24.14
C ASP A 235 11.30 -11.86 23.35
N GLY A 236 12.21 -12.58 24.00
CA GLY A 236 13.49 -12.98 23.40
C GLY A 236 13.33 -13.85 22.15
N ARG A 237 12.25 -14.65 22.05
CA ARG A 237 12.00 -15.49 20.87
C ARG A 237 11.59 -14.63 19.68
N TRP A 238 10.65 -13.72 19.86
CA TRP A 238 10.24 -12.80 18.79
C TRP A 238 11.35 -11.85 18.36
N THR A 239 12.16 -11.38 19.32
CA THR A 239 13.34 -10.56 19.02
C THR A 239 14.31 -11.32 18.10
N TYR A 240 14.68 -12.56 18.46
CA TYR A 240 15.56 -13.40 17.64
C TYR A 240 14.98 -13.63 16.23
N GLN A 241 13.69 -13.98 16.13
CA GLN A 241 13.06 -14.27 14.83
C GLN A 241 12.99 -13.05 13.92
N ILE A 242 12.69 -11.85 14.45
CA ILE A 242 12.66 -10.62 13.64
C ILE A 242 14.05 -10.21 13.18
N GLU A 243 15.06 -10.35 14.04
CA GLU A 243 16.44 -10.07 13.66
C GLU A 243 16.90 -11.02 12.56
N LYS A 244 16.62 -12.32 12.70
CA LYS A 244 16.90 -13.32 11.65
C LYS A 244 16.14 -13.00 10.35
N ALA A 245 14.86 -12.66 10.42
CA ALA A 245 14.07 -12.30 9.24
C ALA A 245 14.62 -11.05 8.51
N LYS A 246 15.13 -10.05 9.24
CA LYS A 246 15.79 -8.88 8.64
C LYS A 246 17.07 -9.25 7.89
N LEU A 247 17.88 -10.14 8.45
CA LEU A 247 19.09 -10.64 7.78
C LEU A 247 18.73 -11.41 6.51
N LEU A 248 17.70 -12.25 6.58
CA LEU A 248 17.22 -13.01 5.44
C LEU A 248 16.70 -12.09 4.32
N ALA A 249 15.90 -11.06 4.67
CA ALA A 249 15.46 -10.04 3.73
C ALA A 249 16.64 -9.30 3.09
N GLU A 250 17.67 -8.93 3.87
CA GLU A 250 18.89 -8.29 3.35
C GLU A 250 19.67 -9.19 2.38
N MET A 251 19.67 -10.49 2.61
CA MET A 251 20.32 -11.47 1.72
C MET A 251 19.56 -11.65 0.41
N ILE A 252 18.23 -11.79 0.48
CA ILE A 252 17.37 -12.16 -0.66
C ILE A 252 16.87 -10.91 -1.39
N ASP A 253 16.16 -9.99 -0.72
CA ASP A 253 15.48 -8.86 -1.35
C ASP A 253 16.47 -7.83 -1.92
N ASN A 254 17.62 -7.66 -1.29
CA ASN A 254 18.69 -6.78 -1.78
C ASN A 254 19.70 -7.50 -2.68
N ASN A 255 19.32 -8.69 -3.18
CA ASN A 255 20.04 -9.46 -4.19
C ASN A 255 21.50 -9.80 -3.84
N LYS A 256 21.87 -9.74 -2.55
CA LYS A 256 23.24 -10.04 -2.09
C LYS A 256 23.59 -11.51 -2.27
N MET A 257 22.58 -12.36 -2.27
CA MET A 257 22.66 -13.78 -2.53
C MET A 257 22.30 -14.11 -3.99
N SER A 258 22.76 -13.30 -4.95
CA SER A 258 22.40 -13.45 -6.37
C SER A 258 23.05 -14.64 -7.06
N GLU A 259 24.21 -15.10 -6.56
CA GLU A 259 25.05 -16.04 -7.30
C GLU A 259 25.82 -16.99 -6.38
N TYR A 260 25.70 -18.29 -6.67
CA TYR A 260 26.59 -19.34 -6.16
C TYR A 260 27.56 -19.74 -7.28
N SER A 261 28.78 -19.18 -7.25
CA SER A 261 29.80 -19.40 -8.28
C SER A 261 31.20 -19.51 -7.69
N PRO A 262 32.24 -19.87 -8.46
CA PRO A 262 33.61 -19.96 -7.95
C PRO A 262 34.08 -18.69 -7.22
N ARG A 263 33.57 -17.51 -7.62
CA ARG A 263 33.88 -16.23 -6.97
C ARG A 263 33.27 -16.09 -5.57
N THR A 264 32.06 -16.59 -5.36
CA THR A 264 31.33 -16.45 -4.08
C THR A 264 31.40 -17.71 -3.21
N LYS A 265 31.85 -18.84 -3.77
CA LYS A 265 31.85 -20.16 -3.11
C LYS A 265 32.55 -20.15 -1.75
N HIS A 266 33.71 -19.52 -1.63
CA HIS A 266 34.46 -19.44 -0.36
C HIS A 266 33.63 -18.81 0.78
N ILE A 267 32.76 -17.85 0.47
CA ILE A 267 31.87 -17.20 1.45
C ILE A 267 30.78 -18.16 1.94
N PHE A 268 30.23 -18.95 1.01
CA PHE A 268 29.26 -19.99 1.35
C PHE A 268 29.91 -21.10 2.17
N ASP A 269 31.11 -21.56 1.77
CA ASP A 269 31.87 -22.58 2.49
C ASP A 269 32.21 -22.11 3.92
N GLU A 270 32.57 -20.84 4.12
CA GLU A 270 32.81 -20.24 5.45
C GLU A 270 31.57 -20.19 6.36
N ALA A 271 30.36 -20.14 5.78
CA ALA A 271 29.09 -20.24 6.50
C ALA A 271 28.65 -21.70 6.69
N GLY A 272 29.35 -22.66 6.05
CA GLY A 272 28.97 -24.07 6.00
C GLY A 272 27.76 -24.32 5.10
N TRP A 273 27.57 -23.53 4.05
CA TRP A 273 26.44 -23.61 3.13
C TRP A 273 26.83 -24.18 1.78
N SER A 274 26.07 -25.18 1.35
CA SER A 274 26.17 -25.82 0.04
C SER A 274 25.35 -25.07 -1.02
N ARG A 275 25.44 -25.53 -2.27
CA ARG A 275 24.54 -25.08 -3.34
C ARG A 275 23.06 -25.37 -3.02
N ASN A 276 22.77 -26.44 -2.29
CA ASN A 276 21.40 -26.74 -1.88
C ASN A 276 20.87 -25.69 -0.89
N ASP A 277 21.69 -25.30 0.08
CA ASP A 277 21.36 -24.24 1.04
C ASP A 277 21.15 -22.90 0.34
N PHE A 278 21.94 -22.63 -0.71
CA PHE A 278 21.71 -21.47 -1.58
C PHE A 278 20.30 -21.48 -2.21
N ILE A 279 19.86 -22.62 -2.74
CA ILE A 279 18.55 -22.77 -3.34
C ILE A 279 17.44 -22.64 -2.28
N LEU A 280 17.61 -23.25 -1.11
CA LEU A 280 16.63 -23.19 -0.02
C LEU A 280 16.45 -21.75 0.49
N LEU A 281 17.54 -21.05 0.80
CA LEU A 281 17.50 -19.66 1.22
C LEU A 281 16.92 -18.75 0.13
N GLY A 282 17.27 -18.96 -1.14
CA GLY A 282 16.66 -18.22 -2.25
C GLY A 282 15.14 -18.37 -2.35
N ASN A 283 14.59 -19.45 -1.80
CA ASN A 283 13.16 -19.72 -1.69
C ASN A 283 12.58 -19.41 -0.30
N TRP A 284 13.25 -18.56 0.49
CA TRP A 284 12.83 -18.18 1.85
C TRP A 284 12.70 -19.35 2.83
N PHE A 285 13.40 -20.46 2.58
CA PHE A 285 13.40 -21.62 3.47
C PHE A 285 14.61 -21.60 4.40
N SER A 286 14.40 -21.22 5.67
CA SER A 286 15.46 -21.11 6.69
C SER A 286 15.07 -21.70 8.06
N ALA A 287 14.30 -22.80 8.06
CA ALA A 287 13.68 -23.35 9.26
C ALA A 287 14.67 -23.98 10.27
N ASP A 288 15.78 -24.55 9.81
CA ASP A 288 16.78 -25.17 10.69
C ASP A 288 17.77 -24.11 11.21
N ASP A 289 17.65 -23.75 12.49
CA ASP A 289 18.54 -22.79 13.16
C ASP A 289 19.99 -23.28 13.30
N LYS A 290 20.27 -24.59 13.21
CA LYS A 290 21.66 -25.11 13.22
C LYS A 290 22.36 -24.82 11.88
N VAL A 291 21.60 -24.83 10.80
CA VAL A 291 22.12 -24.56 9.44
C VAL A 291 22.06 -23.07 9.15
N PHE A 292 20.93 -22.42 9.43
CA PHE A 292 20.62 -21.03 9.09
C PHE A 292 20.52 -20.14 10.33
N SER A 293 21.53 -20.23 11.21
CA SER A 293 21.58 -19.42 12.43
C SER A 293 21.77 -17.93 12.09
N LYS A 294 21.35 -17.06 13.01
CA LYS A 294 21.55 -15.60 12.89
C LYS A 294 23.03 -15.26 12.67
N GLU A 295 23.92 -15.89 13.43
CA GLU A 295 25.37 -15.64 13.39
C GLU A 295 25.98 -16.01 12.03
N LYS A 296 25.52 -17.12 11.43
CA LYS A 296 25.95 -17.53 10.09
C LYS A 296 25.49 -16.54 9.02
N MET A 297 24.25 -16.04 9.13
CA MET A 297 23.73 -15.00 8.22
C MET A 297 24.50 -13.68 8.34
N GLU A 298 24.83 -13.25 9.57
CA GLU A 298 25.64 -12.06 9.81
C GLU A 298 27.03 -12.20 9.22
N LYS A 299 27.70 -13.34 9.47
CA LYS A 299 29.02 -13.65 8.90
C LYS A 299 28.99 -13.63 7.37
N PHE A 300 27.99 -14.27 6.75
CA PHE A 300 27.81 -14.24 5.30
C PHE A 300 27.66 -12.81 4.77
N LEU A 301 26.79 -12.01 5.39
CA LEU A 301 26.52 -10.63 4.97
C LEU A 301 27.73 -9.70 5.12
N LEU A 302 28.59 -9.95 6.10
CA LEU A 302 29.84 -9.20 6.28
C LEU A 302 30.82 -9.46 5.13
N ASN A 303 30.97 -10.74 4.74
CA ASN A 303 31.89 -11.14 3.68
C ASN A 303 31.39 -10.77 2.28
N ILE A 304 30.10 -10.96 2.00
CA ILE A 304 29.52 -10.70 0.67
C ILE A 304 29.52 -9.20 0.31
N LYS A 305 29.51 -8.30 1.29
CA LYS A 305 29.62 -6.84 1.08
C LYS A 305 30.89 -6.44 0.32
N GLN A 306 31.94 -7.26 0.39
CA GLN A 306 33.21 -7.00 -0.29
C GLN A 306 33.15 -7.33 -1.79
N ILE A 307 32.11 -8.05 -2.23
CA ILE A 307 31.90 -8.42 -3.63
C ILE A 307 30.86 -7.49 -4.25
N PRO A 308 31.22 -6.68 -5.27
CA PRO A 308 30.23 -5.91 -6.01
C PRO A 308 29.17 -6.84 -6.61
N THR A 309 27.94 -6.72 -6.12
CA THR A 309 26.77 -7.44 -6.61
C THR A 309 26.39 -6.92 -7.99
N GLN A 310 26.12 -7.81 -8.95
CA GLN A 310 25.50 -7.39 -10.21
C GLN A 310 24.10 -6.84 -9.92
N ARG A 311 23.92 -5.53 -10.15
CA ARG A 311 22.63 -4.87 -9.97
C ARG A 311 21.73 -5.24 -11.14
N THR A 312 20.65 -5.95 -10.85
CA THR A 312 19.77 -6.50 -11.89
C THR A 312 18.68 -5.51 -12.27
N THR A 313 18.54 -5.23 -13.57
CA THR A 313 17.43 -4.44 -14.14
C THR A 313 16.09 -5.20 -14.15
N ILE A 314 16.03 -6.39 -13.55
CA ILE A 314 14.87 -7.29 -13.54
C ILE A 314 13.61 -6.58 -13.01
N HIS A 315 13.76 -5.71 -12.00
CA HIS A 315 12.63 -4.98 -11.42
C HIS A 315 11.91 -4.05 -12.42
N PHE A 316 12.65 -3.45 -13.36
CA PHE A 316 12.05 -2.63 -14.41
C PHE A 316 11.35 -3.49 -15.47
N LYS A 317 11.90 -4.66 -15.81
CA LYS A 317 11.26 -5.57 -16.77
C LYS A 317 9.88 -6.00 -16.29
N SER A 318 9.74 -6.37 -15.01
CA SER A 318 8.43 -6.71 -14.45
C SER A 318 7.46 -5.52 -14.46
N MET A 319 7.95 -4.31 -14.19
CA MET A 319 7.13 -3.09 -14.19
C MET A 319 6.57 -2.76 -15.59
N PHE A 320 7.41 -2.85 -16.62
CA PHE A 320 6.98 -2.61 -18.01
C PHE A 320 6.17 -3.78 -18.61
N ALA A 321 6.14 -4.94 -17.96
CA ALA A 321 5.32 -6.05 -18.42
C ALA A 321 3.84 -5.92 -18.00
N THR A 322 3.49 -5.07 -17.02
CA THR A 322 2.11 -5.00 -16.52
C THR A 322 1.29 -3.90 -17.20
N PRO A 323 0.08 -4.21 -17.74
CA PRO A 323 -0.81 -3.18 -18.31
C PRO A 323 -1.24 -2.10 -17.32
N TYR A 324 -1.24 -2.42 -16.02
CA TYR A 324 -1.58 -1.48 -14.95
C TYR A 324 -0.59 -0.31 -14.87
N PHE A 325 0.69 -0.55 -15.16
CA PHE A 325 1.69 0.53 -15.25
C PHE A 325 1.30 1.55 -16.33
N TYR A 326 1.04 1.09 -17.56
CA TYR A 326 0.67 1.96 -18.66
C TYR A 326 -0.66 2.66 -18.41
N GLY A 327 -1.65 1.97 -17.85
CA GLY A 327 -2.92 2.57 -17.43
C GLY A 327 -2.73 3.71 -16.43
N ALA A 328 -1.90 3.47 -15.42
CA ALA A 328 -1.60 4.46 -14.40
C ALA A 328 -0.90 5.69 -14.99
N VAL A 329 0.10 5.51 -15.87
CA VAL A 329 0.76 6.62 -16.57
C VAL A 329 -0.21 7.39 -17.46
N LEU A 330 -1.04 6.70 -18.25
CA LEU A 330 -2.07 7.35 -19.09
C LEU A 330 -3.06 8.15 -18.25
N LEU A 331 -3.45 7.64 -17.08
CA LEU A 331 -4.38 8.32 -16.18
C LEU A 331 -3.75 9.57 -15.54
N VAL A 332 -2.47 9.51 -15.16
CA VAL A 332 -1.69 10.69 -14.71
C VAL A 332 -1.70 11.76 -15.81
N ILE A 333 -1.32 11.40 -17.04
CA ILE A 333 -1.28 12.33 -18.18
C ILE A 333 -2.67 12.91 -18.43
N PHE A 334 -3.71 12.07 -18.44
CA PHE A 334 -5.10 12.49 -18.64
C PHE A 334 -5.53 13.56 -17.62
N PHE A 335 -5.23 13.37 -16.34
CA PHE A 335 -5.59 14.37 -15.33
C PHE A 335 -4.72 15.63 -15.37
N ILE A 336 -3.43 15.51 -15.72
CA ILE A 336 -2.54 16.67 -15.87
C ILE A 336 -3.05 17.62 -16.97
N VAL A 337 -3.49 17.08 -18.12
CA VAL A 337 -4.03 17.88 -19.24
C VAL A 337 -5.28 18.68 -18.83
N GLN A 338 -5.97 18.28 -17.76
CA GLN A 338 -7.15 18.98 -17.24
C GLN A 338 -6.83 20.07 -16.21
N ILE A 339 -5.55 20.30 -15.90
CA ILE A 339 -5.13 21.32 -14.95
C ILE A 339 -5.02 22.63 -15.71
N ASN A 340 -5.85 23.61 -15.34
CA ASN A 340 -5.85 24.94 -15.96
C ASN A 340 -4.48 25.63 -15.75
N GLU A 341 -3.95 26.26 -16.81
CA GLU A 341 -2.58 26.80 -16.91
C GLU A 341 -2.33 28.03 -16.01
N LYS A 342 -2.38 27.85 -14.70
CA LYS A 342 -1.77 28.81 -13.76
C LYS A 342 -0.37 28.33 -13.44
N LYS A 343 0.66 29.02 -13.97
CA LYS A 343 2.11 28.74 -13.81
C LYS A 343 2.52 28.24 -12.41
N LYS A 344 1.87 28.71 -11.34
CA LYS A 344 2.16 28.37 -9.95
C LYS A 344 1.66 26.98 -9.50
N LYS A 345 0.57 26.43 -10.07
CA LYS A 345 0.13 25.04 -9.76
C LYS A 345 1.04 24.00 -10.42
N SER A 346 1.60 24.34 -11.58
CA SER A 346 2.46 23.46 -12.37
C SER A 346 3.77 23.09 -11.66
N ILE A 347 4.40 24.00 -10.90
CA ILE A 347 5.68 23.72 -10.23
C ILE A 347 5.53 22.60 -9.18
N GLY A 348 4.47 22.64 -8.35
CA GLY A 348 4.24 21.61 -7.32
C GLY A 348 3.98 20.22 -7.89
N ILE A 349 3.30 20.15 -9.03
CA ILE A 349 3.05 18.89 -9.73
C ILE A 349 4.35 18.38 -10.36
N ILE A 350 5.10 19.25 -11.03
CA ILE A 350 6.37 18.89 -11.67
C ILE A 350 7.35 18.36 -10.63
N THR A 351 7.50 19.02 -9.48
CA THR A 351 8.40 18.53 -8.42
C THR A 351 7.92 17.21 -7.83
N SER A 352 6.61 17.01 -7.61
CA SER A 352 6.07 15.72 -7.18
C SER A 352 6.27 14.61 -8.22
N ILE A 353 6.22 14.92 -9.53
CA ILE A 353 6.56 13.97 -10.61
C ILE A 353 8.04 13.62 -10.56
N LEU A 354 8.92 14.63 -10.44
CA LEU A 354 10.37 14.40 -10.39
C LEU A 354 10.77 13.56 -9.17
N VAL A 355 10.20 13.84 -7.99
CA VAL A 355 10.44 13.02 -6.78
C VAL A 355 9.90 11.60 -6.96
N SER A 356 8.71 11.44 -7.53
CA SER A 356 8.15 10.13 -7.84
C SER A 356 9.03 9.32 -8.80
N LEU A 357 9.51 9.95 -9.87
CA LEU A 357 10.41 9.33 -10.85
C LEU A 357 11.75 8.97 -10.21
N PHE A 358 12.33 9.88 -9.42
CA PHE A 358 13.56 9.61 -8.67
C PHE A 358 13.39 8.41 -7.74
N LEU A 359 12.29 8.33 -6.99
CA LEU A 359 12.03 7.20 -6.09
C LEU A 359 11.84 5.88 -6.85
N ILE A 360 11.10 5.89 -7.96
CA ILE A 360 10.92 4.70 -8.82
C ILE A 360 12.27 4.22 -9.35
N ILE A 361 13.11 5.13 -9.85
CA ILE A 361 14.44 4.81 -10.38
C ILE A 361 15.36 4.30 -9.27
N TYR A 362 15.39 5.01 -8.14
CA TYR A 362 16.22 4.67 -6.99
C TYR A 362 15.85 3.28 -6.44
N LEU A 363 14.58 3.03 -6.14
CA LEU A 363 14.12 1.75 -5.61
C LEU A 363 14.28 0.61 -6.63
N GLY A 364 14.08 0.90 -7.92
CA GLY A 364 14.25 -0.09 -8.99
C GLY A 364 15.71 -0.48 -9.24
N TYR A 365 16.67 0.38 -8.90
CA TYR A 365 18.10 0.13 -9.13
C TYR A 365 18.87 -0.30 -7.86
N TYR A 366 18.48 0.19 -6.69
CA TYR A 366 19.22 0.00 -5.44
C TYR A 366 18.56 -0.94 -4.42
N VAL A 367 17.26 -1.19 -4.55
CA VAL A 367 16.47 -1.98 -3.59
C VAL A 367 15.62 -2.97 -4.38
N ARG A 368 14.33 -3.06 -4.07
CA ARG A 368 13.31 -3.84 -4.76
C ARG A 368 12.15 -2.91 -5.06
N LEU A 369 11.68 -2.89 -6.31
CA LEU A 369 10.51 -2.10 -6.72
C LEU A 369 9.32 -3.01 -7.04
N PRO A 370 8.58 -3.48 -6.01
CA PRO A 370 7.42 -4.32 -6.24
C PRO A 370 6.23 -3.51 -6.78
N GLU A 371 5.30 -4.19 -7.45
CA GLU A 371 4.10 -3.60 -8.06
C GLU A 371 3.29 -2.73 -7.10
N ARG A 372 3.08 -3.21 -5.88
CA ARG A 372 2.42 -2.48 -4.80
C ARG A 372 3.04 -1.11 -4.47
N VAL A 373 4.33 -0.92 -4.69
CA VAL A 373 5.03 0.35 -4.38
C VAL A 373 4.89 1.32 -5.55
N TYR A 374 5.29 0.93 -6.77
CA TYR A 374 5.23 1.85 -7.91
C TYR A 374 3.78 2.21 -8.30
N LEU A 375 2.83 1.28 -8.18
CA LEU A 375 1.41 1.59 -8.44
C LEU A 375 0.85 2.54 -7.38
N SER A 376 1.30 2.45 -6.13
CA SER A 376 0.92 3.41 -5.08
C SER A 376 1.44 4.81 -5.39
N ILE A 377 2.70 4.93 -5.84
CA ILE A 377 3.29 6.21 -6.28
C ILE A 377 2.47 6.81 -7.44
N LEU A 378 2.12 5.99 -8.45
CA LEU A 378 1.32 6.45 -9.59
C LEU A 378 -0.14 6.75 -9.22
N ALA A 379 -0.71 6.05 -8.24
CA ALA A 379 -2.02 6.35 -7.67
C ALA A 379 -2.02 7.73 -7.02
N PHE A 380 -0.98 8.05 -6.23
CA PHE A 380 -0.77 9.38 -5.67
C PHE A 380 -0.66 10.46 -6.74
N LEU A 381 0.19 10.27 -7.76
CA LEU A 381 0.32 11.25 -8.84
C LEU A 381 -0.99 11.46 -9.59
N SER A 382 -1.72 10.37 -9.87
CA SER A 382 -3.02 10.43 -10.55
C SER A 382 -4.02 11.21 -9.71
N PHE A 383 -4.10 10.92 -8.41
CA PHE A 383 -5.03 11.58 -7.52
C PHE A 383 -4.65 13.04 -7.26
N LEU A 384 -3.36 13.37 -7.13
CA LEU A 384 -2.88 14.75 -7.02
C LEU A 384 -3.24 15.56 -8.27
N ALA A 385 -3.02 15.00 -9.46
CA ALA A 385 -3.43 15.63 -10.72
C ALA A 385 -4.96 15.84 -10.77
N LEU A 386 -5.75 14.83 -10.38
CA LEU A 386 -7.20 14.93 -10.28
C LEU A 386 -7.66 15.99 -9.26
N PHE A 387 -7.02 16.03 -8.08
CA PHE A 387 -7.32 16.99 -7.03
C PHE A 387 -7.17 18.44 -7.53
N LEU A 388 -6.14 18.68 -8.33
CA LEU A 388 -5.80 19.98 -8.92
C LEU A 388 -6.51 20.27 -10.25
N ALA A 389 -7.08 19.27 -10.91
CA ALA A 389 -7.78 19.41 -12.18
C ALA A 389 -8.92 20.43 -12.07
N ASP A 390 -9.01 21.30 -13.08
CA ASP A 390 -10.07 22.28 -13.14
C ASP A 390 -11.31 21.61 -13.72
N SER A 391 -12.19 21.15 -12.84
CA SER A 391 -13.38 20.41 -13.21
C SER A 391 -14.57 21.30 -13.54
N ASN A 392 -14.36 22.62 -13.64
CA ASN A 392 -15.34 23.43 -14.34
C ASN A 392 -15.25 23.00 -15.80
N ILE A 393 -16.32 22.36 -16.29
CA ILE A 393 -16.61 22.31 -17.72
C ILE A 393 -16.74 23.78 -18.11
N ASP A 394 -15.63 24.38 -18.54
CA ASP A 394 -15.62 25.75 -19.00
C ASP A 394 -16.50 25.73 -20.26
N LEU A 395 -17.71 26.27 -20.18
CA LEU A 395 -18.70 26.35 -21.29
C LEU A 395 -18.21 27.24 -22.44
N ARG A 396 -16.93 27.62 -22.45
CA ARG A 396 -16.26 28.14 -23.64
C ARG A 396 -16.38 27.09 -24.74
N PRO A 397 -16.39 27.50 -26.01
CA PRO A 397 -16.39 26.57 -27.14
C PRO A 397 -15.04 25.84 -27.18
N ILE A 398 -14.88 24.83 -26.32
CA ILE A 398 -13.90 23.77 -26.51
C ILE A 398 -14.32 23.13 -27.83
N LYS A 399 -13.43 23.15 -28.82
CA LYS A 399 -13.69 22.54 -30.14
C LYS A 399 -14.27 21.12 -29.91
N GLU A 400 -15.42 20.81 -30.50
CA GLU A 400 -16.21 19.59 -30.21
C GLU A 400 -15.40 18.28 -30.25
N TRP A 401 -14.40 18.18 -31.13
CA TRP A 401 -13.52 17.02 -31.23
C TRP A 401 -12.73 16.72 -29.95
N LYS A 402 -12.36 17.72 -29.12
CA LYS A 402 -11.65 17.50 -27.85
C LYS A 402 -12.54 16.82 -26.81
N GLU A 403 -13.81 17.23 -26.71
CA GLU A 403 -14.76 16.56 -25.80
C GLU A 403 -15.13 15.16 -26.31
N LYS A 404 -15.29 14.97 -27.62
CA LYS A 404 -15.48 13.63 -28.23
C LYS A 404 -14.29 12.71 -27.95
N PHE A 405 -13.05 13.20 -28.13
CA PHE A 405 -11.84 12.43 -27.84
C PHE A 405 -11.71 12.07 -26.36
N LYS A 406 -12.01 13.02 -25.47
CA LYS A 406 -12.04 12.80 -24.03
C LYS A 406 -13.06 11.74 -23.64
N LEU A 407 -14.29 11.81 -24.17
CA LEU A 407 -15.31 10.80 -23.92
C LEU A 407 -14.88 9.43 -24.45
N LEU A 408 -14.31 9.37 -25.65
CA LEU A 408 -13.77 8.14 -26.23
C LEU A 408 -12.66 7.54 -25.37
N PHE A 409 -11.68 8.35 -24.94
CA PHE A 409 -10.64 7.92 -24.03
C PHE A 409 -11.23 7.31 -22.76
N ILE A 410 -12.21 7.98 -22.15
CA ILE A 410 -12.83 7.50 -20.91
C ILE A 410 -13.55 6.17 -21.12
N ILE A 411 -14.33 6.03 -22.20
CA ILE A 411 -15.05 4.79 -22.52
C ILE A 411 -14.06 3.65 -22.76
N LEU A 412 -13.02 3.89 -23.58
CA LEU A 412 -11.99 2.88 -23.87
C LEU A 412 -11.19 2.51 -22.63
N PHE A 413 -10.82 3.49 -21.80
CA PHE A 413 -10.05 3.27 -20.59
C PHE A 413 -10.83 2.45 -19.56
N ILE A 414 -12.06 2.87 -19.25
CA ILE A 414 -12.93 2.16 -18.31
C ILE A 414 -13.24 0.75 -18.87
N GLY A 415 -13.64 0.65 -20.14
CA GLY A 415 -13.96 -0.62 -20.78
C GLY A 415 -12.77 -1.59 -20.76
N TYR A 416 -11.58 -1.11 -21.10
CA TYR A 416 -10.35 -1.90 -21.04
C TYR A 416 -10.07 -2.38 -19.60
N PHE A 417 -10.02 -1.48 -18.61
CA PHE A 417 -9.66 -1.88 -17.25
C PHE A 417 -10.73 -2.76 -16.58
N LEU A 418 -12.02 -2.51 -16.82
CA LEU A 418 -13.07 -3.43 -16.37
C LEU A 418 -12.89 -4.82 -16.99
N PHE A 419 -12.63 -4.90 -18.30
CA PHE A 419 -12.36 -6.17 -18.97
C PHE A 419 -11.10 -6.87 -18.44
N ARG A 420 -10.02 -6.12 -18.19
CA ARG A 420 -8.79 -6.68 -17.60
C ARG A 420 -9.04 -7.18 -16.18
N HIS A 421 -9.72 -6.40 -15.33
CA HIS A 421 -10.09 -6.84 -13.99
C HIS A 421 -10.97 -8.08 -14.02
N TYR A 422 -11.92 -8.17 -14.95
CA TYR A 422 -12.76 -9.35 -15.14
C TYR A 422 -11.95 -10.58 -15.56
N THR A 423 -11.07 -10.43 -16.55
CA THR A 423 -10.21 -11.51 -17.06
C THR A 423 -9.29 -12.04 -15.97
N VAL A 424 -8.61 -11.15 -15.25
CA VAL A 424 -7.71 -11.54 -14.15
C VAL A 424 -8.50 -12.20 -13.02
N ASN A 425 -9.69 -11.69 -12.69
CA ASN A 425 -10.56 -12.31 -11.69
C ASN A 425 -11.05 -13.71 -12.10
N ALA A 426 -11.29 -13.96 -13.39
CA ALA A 426 -11.65 -15.30 -13.88
C ALA A 426 -10.50 -16.30 -13.66
N ILE A 427 -9.27 -15.94 -14.05
CA ILE A 427 -8.07 -16.75 -13.80
C ILE A 427 -7.92 -17.03 -12.30
N HIS A 428 -8.08 -16.00 -11.46
CA HIS A 428 -7.95 -16.16 -10.01
C HIS A 428 -9.02 -17.09 -9.42
N ARG A 429 -10.25 -17.05 -9.93
CA ARG A 429 -11.31 -17.97 -9.47
C ARG A 429 -10.95 -19.41 -9.78
N GLU A 430 -10.38 -19.67 -10.95
CA GLU A 430 -9.90 -20.99 -11.35
C GLU A 430 -8.73 -21.44 -10.46
N GLU A 431 -7.71 -20.61 -10.27
CA GLU A 431 -6.57 -20.89 -9.39
C GLU A 431 -7.00 -21.19 -7.95
N THR A 432 -7.90 -20.38 -7.36
CA THR A 432 -8.45 -20.64 -6.02
C THR A 432 -9.24 -21.95 -5.98
N ALA A 433 -10.01 -22.27 -7.02
CA ALA A 433 -10.79 -23.51 -7.07
C ALA A 433 -9.86 -24.73 -7.15
N MET A 434 -8.84 -24.69 -8.02
CA MET A 434 -7.82 -25.73 -8.12
C MET A 434 -7.06 -25.90 -6.80
N PHE A 435 -6.64 -24.81 -6.17
CA PHE A 435 -5.95 -24.86 -4.88
C PHE A 435 -6.81 -25.52 -3.80
N LYS A 436 -8.09 -25.12 -3.67
CA LYS A 436 -9.03 -25.76 -2.73
C LYS A 436 -9.25 -27.24 -3.03
N GLN A 437 -9.28 -27.61 -4.31
CA GLN A 437 -9.38 -29.01 -4.72
C GLN A 437 -8.13 -29.80 -4.31
N TYR A 438 -6.94 -29.27 -4.51
CA TYR A 438 -5.69 -29.91 -4.08
C TYR A 438 -5.62 -30.07 -2.56
N VAL A 439 -5.98 -29.04 -1.80
CA VAL A 439 -6.08 -29.13 -0.33
C VAL A 439 -7.09 -30.21 0.08
N ALA A 440 -8.25 -30.27 -0.56
CA ALA A 440 -9.24 -31.30 -0.29
C ALA A 440 -8.72 -32.73 -0.64
N GLN A 441 -7.93 -32.87 -1.70
CA GLN A 441 -7.30 -34.14 -2.09
C GLN A 441 -6.24 -34.61 -1.10
N LEU A 442 -5.52 -33.69 -0.45
CA LEU A 442 -4.57 -34.04 0.61
C LEU A 442 -5.27 -34.77 1.77
N ARG A 443 -6.59 -34.56 1.95
CA ARG A 443 -7.40 -35.09 3.06
C ARG A 443 -6.68 -34.83 4.38
N PRO A 444 -6.46 -33.55 4.76
CA PRO A 444 -5.68 -33.20 5.93
C PRO A 444 -6.29 -33.88 7.15
N VAL A 445 -5.47 -34.68 7.82
CA VAL A 445 -5.81 -35.37 9.08
C VAL A 445 -4.74 -35.00 10.10
N LYS A 446 -5.15 -34.85 11.36
CA LYS A 446 -4.29 -34.33 12.44
C LYS A 446 -2.97 -35.09 12.62
N ASP A 447 -2.95 -36.37 12.25
CA ASP A 447 -1.81 -37.27 12.50
C ASP A 447 -0.88 -37.44 11.28
N ARG A 448 -1.04 -36.63 10.22
CA ARG A 448 -0.15 -36.64 9.05
C ARG A 448 0.53 -35.30 8.87
N VAL A 449 1.84 -35.35 8.65
CA VAL A 449 2.65 -34.20 8.27
C VAL A 449 2.82 -34.20 6.76
N PHE A 450 2.42 -33.09 6.12
CA PHE A 450 2.67 -32.85 4.71
C PHE A 450 3.87 -31.93 4.58
N LEU A 451 4.90 -32.38 3.88
CA LEU A 451 6.05 -31.54 3.55
C LEU A 451 5.78 -30.85 2.21
N VAL A 452 5.62 -29.53 2.23
CA VAL A 452 5.50 -28.74 1.01
C VAL A 452 6.71 -27.83 0.87
N TRP A 453 7.33 -27.89 -0.31
CA TRP A 453 8.56 -27.14 -0.58
C TRP A 453 8.23 -25.70 -0.98
N ALA A 454 8.49 -24.75 -0.08
CA ALA A 454 8.44 -23.31 -0.32
C ALA A 454 7.18 -22.86 -1.10
N GLY A 455 7.35 -22.29 -2.30
CA GLY A 455 6.28 -21.75 -3.13
C GLY A 455 5.30 -22.77 -3.73
N SER A 456 5.48 -24.07 -3.48
CA SER A 456 4.56 -25.11 -3.97
C SER A 456 3.22 -25.16 -3.20
N PHE A 457 3.06 -24.34 -2.16
CA PHE A 457 1.77 -24.13 -1.46
C PHE A 457 1.37 -22.64 -1.47
N PRO A 458 0.73 -22.15 -2.55
CA PRO A 458 0.43 -20.73 -2.73
C PRO A 458 -0.76 -20.28 -1.86
N ILE A 459 -0.53 -20.10 -0.57
CA ILE A 459 -1.55 -19.70 0.42
C ILE A 459 -2.23 -18.37 0.10
N GLU A 460 -1.61 -17.51 -0.71
CA GLU A 460 -2.18 -16.27 -1.23
C GLU A 460 -3.40 -16.48 -2.14
N LEU A 461 -3.62 -17.70 -2.65
CA LEU A 461 -4.80 -18.06 -3.43
C LEU A 461 -6.06 -18.21 -2.58
N LEU A 462 -5.93 -18.22 -1.24
CA LEU A 462 -7.07 -18.14 -0.34
C LEU A 462 -7.81 -16.81 -0.51
N SER A 463 -9.13 -16.87 -0.39
CA SER A 463 -9.96 -15.66 -0.31
C SER A 463 -9.61 -14.88 0.95
N VAL A 464 -9.73 -13.55 0.88
CA VAL A 464 -9.57 -12.66 2.04
C VAL A 464 -10.59 -12.96 3.16
N PHE A 465 -11.69 -13.64 2.81
CA PHE A 465 -12.76 -14.02 3.73
C PHE A 465 -12.83 -15.54 3.98
N ASP A 466 -11.88 -16.33 3.48
CA ASP A 466 -11.83 -17.75 3.80
C ASP A 466 -11.46 -17.97 5.28
N ASN A 467 -12.00 -19.04 5.87
CA ASN A 467 -11.57 -19.48 7.19
C ASN A 467 -10.19 -20.16 7.07
N LEU A 468 -9.27 -19.79 7.96
CA LEU A 468 -7.88 -20.24 7.96
C LEU A 468 -7.65 -21.57 8.70
N ASP A 469 -8.71 -22.31 9.03
CA ASP A 469 -8.65 -23.66 9.64
C ASP A 469 -8.23 -24.77 8.65
N CYS A 470 -7.46 -24.43 7.61
CA CYS A 470 -7.11 -25.34 6.52
C CYS A 470 -6.04 -26.38 6.90
#